data_AF-A0A9Q9FAN9-F1
#
_entry.id   AF-A0A9Q9FAN9-F1
#
_cell.length_a   1.000
_cell.length_b   1.000
_cell.length_c   1.000
_cell.angle_alpha   90.00
_cell.angle_beta   90.00
_cell.angle_gamma   90.00
#
_symmetry.space_group_name_H-M   'P 1'
#
loop_
_entity.id
_entity.type
_entity.pdbx_description
1 polymer ?
#
loop_
_entity_poly.entity_id
_entity_poly.type
_entity_poly.pdbx_seq_one_letter_code
_entity_poly.pdbx_strand_id
1 'polypeptide(L)'
;MLVFVKNGEVIHTEDLKNVDPLTLETYEELLSSTGSVVFCILVCENTKHVYLASSIVSMRYTVSGAIRIYKLKDPSTRNEVKDILYFEVVKNPLYLRIFKDIQKSNLLRGKEDAMDSLRDGACEPPHSGTMVRAVYIGSELDLVYNADLQKKVFRNGEKRGSFVSTLIGGAVFFLSFILLFFFMVCFFYILLRFVLLA
;
A
#
# COMPACT_ATOMS: atom_id res chain seq x y z
N MET A 1 18.59 -8.51 2.34
CA MET A 1 18.27 -9.35 1.17
C MET A 1 16.87 -9.93 1.37
N LEU A 2 16.01 -9.81 0.36
CA LEU A 2 14.67 -10.40 0.33
C LEU A 2 14.71 -11.75 -0.38
N VAL A 3 14.09 -12.75 0.22
CA VAL A 3 14.05 -14.13 -0.28
C VAL A 3 12.61 -14.53 -0.48
N PHE A 4 12.24 -14.82 -1.71
CA PHE A 4 10.89 -15.21 -2.07
C PHE A 4 10.79 -16.73 -2.06
N VAL A 5 9.91 -17.25 -1.20
CA VAL A 5 9.75 -18.68 -0.95
C VAL A 5 8.37 -19.13 -1.42
N LYS A 6 8.32 -20.16 -2.27
CA LYS A 6 7.10 -20.83 -2.73
C LYS A 6 7.26 -22.32 -2.53
N ASN A 7 6.31 -22.97 -1.86
CA ASN A 7 6.33 -24.41 -1.56
C ASN A 7 7.60 -24.89 -0.82
N GLY A 8 8.20 -24.04 0.02
CA GLY A 8 9.43 -24.35 0.74
C GLY A 8 10.73 -24.08 -0.05
N GLU A 9 10.63 -23.77 -1.34
CA GLU A 9 11.78 -23.49 -2.20
C GLU A 9 11.98 -22.00 -2.44
N VAL A 10 13.24 -21.58 -2.56
CA VAL A 10 13.61 -20.19 -2.90
C VAL A 10 13.51 -20.02 -4.41
N ILE A 11 12.54 -19.22 -4.85
CA ILE A 11 12.24 -19.01 -6.28
C ILE A 11 12.85 -17.74 -6.86
N HIS A 12 13.20 -16.78 -5.98
CA HIS A 12 13.81 -15.51 -6.34
C HIS A 12 14.46 -14.88 -5.11
N THR A 13 15.53 -14.13 -5.34
CA THR A 13 16.18 -13.34 -4.30
C THR A 13 16.48 -11.96 -4.85
N GLU A 14 16.15 -10.93 -4.08
CA GLU A 14 16.33 -9.54 -4.50
C GLU A 14 17.05 -8.76 -3.41
N ASP A 15 17.93 -7.84 -3.80
CA ASP A 15 18.44 -6.87 -2.85
C ASP A 15 17.33 -5.86 -2.52
N LEU A 16 17.21 -5.50 -1.24
CA LEU A 16 16.27 -4.48 -0.77
C LEU A 16 16.52 -3.11 -1.44
N LYS A 17 17.71 -2.89 -2.02
CA LYS A 17 18.04 -1.68 -2.78
C LYS A 17 17.40 -1.66 -4.17
N ASN A 18 17.11 -2.82 -4.74
CA ASN A 18 16.61 -2.98 -6.11
C ASN A 18 15.09 -3.18 -6.16
N VAL A 19 14.45 -3.34 -4.99
CA VAL A 19 13.00 -3.33 -4.89
C VAL A 19 12.55 -1.89 -5.12
N ASP A 20 12.08 -1.64 -6.35
CA ASP A 20 11.80 -0.31 -6.88
C ASP A 20 10.68 0.41 -6.09
N PRO A 21 10.91 1.66 -5.67
CA PRO A 21 9.84 2.56 -5.27
C PRO A 21 9.26 3.21 -6.53
N LEU A 22 8.23 2.60 -7.10
CA LEU A 22 7.52 3.15 -8.26
C LEU A 22 7.03 4.59 -8.04
N THR A 23 6.83 5.04 -6.79
CA THR A 23 6.52 6.43 -6.43
C THR A 23 7.07 6.82 -5.05
N LEU A 24 7.19 8.12 -4.76
CA LEU A 24 7.55 8.65 -3.42
C LEU A 24 6.50 8.26 -2.36
N GLU A 25 5.23 8.18 -2.76
CA GLU A 25 4.08 7.73 -1.95
C GLU A 25 4.27 6.27 -1.48
N THR A 26 4.88 5.46 -2.34
CA THR A 26 5.24 4.07 -2.02
C THR A 26 6.20 4.01 -0.83
N TYR A 27 7.11 4.99 -0.70
CA TYR A 27 8.05 5.10 0.42
C TYR A 27 7.35 5.49 1.73
N GLU A 28 6.37 6.40 1.68
CA GLU A 28 5.58 6.82 2.85
C GLU A 28 4.60 5.73 3.32
N GLU A 29 4.00 4.97 2.40
CA GLU A 29 3.17 3.79 2.71
C GLU A 29 4.01 2.65 3.34
N LEU A 30 5.23 2.44 2.85
CA LEU A 30 6.18 1.51 3.44
C LEU A 30 6.62 1.93 4.85
N LEU A 31 6.71 3.23 5.12
CA LEU A 31 7.10 3.79 6.41
C LEU A 31 5.97 3.79 7.44
N SER A 32 4.73 3.96 6.99
CA SER A 32 3.54 4.01 7.84
C SER A 32 2.97 2.61 8.16
N SER A 33 3.38 1.58 7.42
CA SER A 33 2.97 0.19 7.65
C SER A 33 3.94 -0.54 8.59
N THR A 34 3.65 -0.48 9.89
CA THR A 34 4.26 -1.35 10.93
C THR A 34 3.82 -2.82 10.83
N GLY A 35 2.98 -3.16 9.85
CA GLY A 35 2.39 -4.48 9.64
C GLY A 35 3.02 -5.29 8.51
N SER A 36 2.27 -6.28 8.04
CA SER A 36 2.63 -7.12 6.90
C SER A 36 2.63 -6.32 5.59
N VAL A 37 3.64 -6.55 4.74
CA VAL A 37 3.72 -5.95 3.40
C VAL A 37 3.57 -7.03 2.35
N VAL A 38 2.85 -6.72 1.28
CA VAL A 38 2.66 -7.64 0.15
C VAL A 38 3.46 -7.13 -1.05
N PHE A 39 4.40 -7.95 -1.51
CA PHE A 39 5.14 -7.77 -2.74
C PHE A 39 4.52 -8.63 -3.84
N CYS A 40 4.81 -8.28 -5.09
CA CYS A 40 4.53 -9.13 -6.23
C CYS A 40 5.77 -9.25 -7.11
N ILE A 41 5.90 -10.40 -7.75
CA ILE A 41 6.89 -10.65 -8.80
C ILE A 41 6.14 -10.69 -10.11
N LEU A 42 6.48 -9.78 -11.01
CA LEU A 42 6.08 -9.84 -12.41
C LEU A 42 7.01 -10.82 -13.13
N VAL A 43 6.46 -11.93 -13.61
CA VAL A 43 7.20 -12.93 -14.38
C VAL A 43 7.06 -12.58 -15.86
N CYS A 44 8.16 -12.07 -16.43
CA CYS A 44 8.29 -11.84 -17.86
C CYS A 44 8.95 -13.07 -18.53
N GLU A 45 9.16 -13.06 -19.85
CA GLU A 45 9.70 -14.23 -20.55
C GLU A 45 11.02 -14.74 -19.98
N ASN A 46 11.97 -13.82 -19.76
CA ASN A 46 13.33 -14.13 -19.34
C ASN A 46 13.73 -13.44 -18.02
N THR A 47 12.86 -12.60 -17.47
CA THR A 47 13.17 -11.75 -16.31
C THR A 47 12.06 -11.78 -15.28
N LYS A 48 12.44 -11.49 -14.03
CA LYS A 48 11.53 -11.35 -12.90
C LYS A 48 11.77 -9.98 -12.29
N HIS A 49 10.71 -9.24 -12.05
CA HIS A 49 10.78 -7.90 -11.49
C HIS A 49 9.92 -7.83 -10.22
N VAL A 50 10.51 -7.34 -9.14
CA VAL A 50 9.86 -7.26 -7.82
C VAL A 50 9.28 -5.88 -7.62
N TYR A 51 7.99 -5.81 -7.29
CA TYR A 51 7.29 -4.58 -6.98
C TYR A 51 6.42 -4.73 -5.75
N LEU A 52 5.94 -3.61 -5.22
CA LEU A 52 4.85 -3.63 -4.27
C LEU A 52 3.54 -3.99 -4.97
N ALA A 53 2.78 -4.88 -4.34
CA ALA A 53 1.53 -5.35 -4.91
C ALA A 53 0.54 -4.19 -5.09
N SER A 54 0.48 -3.25 -4.14
CA SER A 54 -0.37 -2.06 -4.23
C SER A 54 -0.06 -1.21 -5.46
N SER A 55 1.23 -0.99 -5.78
CA SER A 55 1.66 -0.21 -6.94
C SER A 55 1.28 -0.85 -8.27
N ILE A 56 1.38 -2.19 -8.38
CA ILE A 56 0.96 -2.90 -9.60
C ILE A 56 -0.56 -2.92 -9.74
N VAL A 57 -1.27 -3.05 -8.63
CA VAL A 57 -2.73 -3.03 -8.63
C VAL A 57 -3.26 -1.63 -8.96
N SER A 58 -2.64 -0.55 -8.48
CA SER A 58 -3.07 0.81 -8.82
C SER A 58 -2.83 1.16 -10.30
N MET A 59 -1.84 0.54 -10.94
CA MET A 59 -1.65 0.63 -12.40
C MET A 59 -2.72 -0.11 -13.20
N ARG A 60 -3.49 -1.01 -12.57
CA ARG A 60 -4.59 -1.72 -13.21
C ARG A 60 -5.88 -0.93 -13.04
N TYR A 61 -6.63 -0.75 -14.12
CA TYR A 61 -7.96 -0.14 -14.06
C TYR A 61 -8.90 -1.02 -13.21
N THR A 62 -9.27 -0.54 -12.03
CA THR A 62 -10.38 -1.07 -11.24
C THR A 62 -11.69 -0.50 -11.80
N VAL A 63 -12.50 -1.34 -12.44
CA VAL A 63 -13.86 -0.96 -12.86
C VAL A 63 -14.84 -1.67 -11.94
N SER A 64 -15.61 -0.90 -11.17
CA SER A 64 -16.68 -1.42 -10.29
C SER A 64 -16.23 -2.45 -9.24
N GLY A 65 -15.03 -2.30 -8.67
CA GLY A 65 -14.53 -3.17 -7.59
C GLY A 65 -14.06 -4.57 -8.02
N ALA A 66 -14.10 -4.88 -9.33
CA ALA A 66 -13.57 -6.11 -9.89
C ALA A 66 -12.29 -5.83 -10.71
N ILE A 67 -11.25 -6.65 -10.53
CA ILE A 67 -10.04 -6.57 -11.34
C ILE A 67 -10.34 -7.15 -12.72
N ARG A 68 -10.24 -6.34 -13.78
CA ARG A 68 -10.19 -6.85 -15.15
C ARG A 68 -8.73 -7.05 -15.54
N ILE A 69 -8.34 -8.30 -15.82
CA ILE A 69 -6.99 -8.64 -16.27
C ILE A 69 -6.85 -8.17 -17.73
N TYR A 70 -6.12 -7.09 -17.95
CA TYR A 70 -5.55 -6.78 -19.26
C TYR A 70 -4.11 -7.26 -19.30
N LYS A 71 -3.60 -7.56 -20.49
CA LYS A 71 -2.16 -7.85 -20.69
C LYS A 71 -1.33 -6.72 -20.09
N LEU A 72 -0.64 -7.01 -18.98
CA LEU A 72 0.21 -6.05 -18.30
C LEU A 72 1.59 -6.03 -18.97
N LYS A 73 2.17 -4.84 -19.11
CA LYS A 73 3.58 -4.69 -19.45
C LYS A 73 4.34 -4.25 -18.21
N ASP A 74 5.53 -4.80 -18.04
CA ASP A 74 6.44 -4.43 -16.96
C ASP A 74 6.72 -2.91 -17.00
N PRO A 75 6.62 -2.18 -15.88
CA PRO A 75 6.80 -0.74 -15.87
C PRO A 75 8.19 -0.28 -16.32
N SER A 76 9.23 -1.05 -15.98
CA SER A 76 10.63 -0.68 -16.24
C SER A 76 11.06 -1.07 -17.65
N THR A 77 10.84 -2.33 -18.02
CA THR A 77 11.35 -2.94 -19.25
C THR A 77 10.35 -2.92 -20.40
N ARG A 78 9.07 -2.65 -20.13
CA ARG A 78 7.96 -2.74 -21.09
C ARG A 78 7.72 -4.13 -21.68
N ASN A 79 8.33 -5.15 -21.11
CA ASN A 79 8.14 -6.55 -21.49
C ASN A 79 6.73 -7.03 -21.14
N GLU A 80 6.19 -7.97 -21.91
CA GLU A 80 4.90 -8.58 -21.60
C GLU A 80 5.01 -9.46 -20.35
N VAL A 81 4.13 -9.21 -19.40
CA VAL A 81 4.03 -10.00 -18.16
C VAL A 81 3.20 -11.25 -18.44
N LYS A 82 3.77 -12.42 -18.18
CA LYS A 82 3.13 -13.72 -18.36
C LYS A 82 2.33 -14.15 -17.14
N ASP A 83 2.85 -13.87 -15.95
CA ASP A 83 2.24 -14.24 -14.68
C ASP A 83 2.65 -13.26 -13.58
N ILE A 84 1.85 -13.19 -12.51
CA ILE A 84 2.14 -12.41 -11.32
C ILE A 84 2.00 -13.30 -10.09
N LEU A 85 3.06 -13.30 -9.28
CA LEU A 85 3.11 -14.06 -8.05
C LEU A 85 3.13 -13.09 -6.86
N TYR A 86 2.27 -13.30 -5.87
CA TYR A 86 2.14 -12.46 -4.69
C TYR A 86 2.81 -13.10 -3.47
N PHE A 87 3.48 -12.27 -2.66
CA PHE A 87 4.22 -12.70 -1.48
C PHE A 87 3.99 -11.76 -0.31
N GLU A 88 3.77 -12.33 0.87
CA GLU A 88 3.61 -11.58 2.12
C GLU A 88 4.89 -11.64 2.95
N VAL A 89 5.24 -10.50 3.53
CA VAL A 89 6.31 -10.37 4.52
C VAL A 89 5.68 -9.92 5.83
N VAL A 90 5.68 -10.80 6.83
CA VAL A 90 5.01 -10.61 8.13
C VAL A 90 5.61 -9.46 8.94
N LYS A 91 6.90 -9.14 8.74
CA LYS A 91 7.57 -7.97 9.33
C LYS A 91 8.24 -7.16 8.24
N ASN A 92 7.69 -5.97 7.98
CA ASN A 92 8.18 -5.06 6.94
C ASN A 92 9.70 -4.81 7.09
N PRO A 93 10.54 -5.30 6.16
CA PRO A 93 11.98 -5.17 6.26
C PRO A 93 12.50 -3.81 5.80
N LEU A 94 11.69 -3.07 5.04
CA LEU A 94 12.00 -1.73 4.58
C LEU A 94 11.89 -0.72 5.72
N TYR A 95 10.96 -0.94 6.66
CA TYR A 95 10.88 -0.18 7.91
C TYR A 95 12.14 -0.33 8.78
N LEU A 96 12.65 -1.56 8.94
CA LEU A 96 13.87 -1.81 9.74
C LEU A 96 15.11 -1.13 9.14
N ARG A 97 15.18 -0.99 7.81
CA ARG A 97 16.26 -0.27 7.14
C ARG A 97 16.18 1.23 7.41
N ILE A 98 15.01 1.84 7.19
CA ILE A 98 14.87 3.28 7.34
C ILE A 98 15.03 3.68 8.82
N PHE A 99 14.56 2.88 9.76
CA PHE A 99 14.80 3.11 11.18
C PHE A 99 16.30 3.08 11.53
N LYS A 100 17.07 2.15 10.95
CA LYS A 100 18.53 2.09 11.13
C LYS A 100 19.24 3.28 10.46
N ASP A 101 18.81 3.68 9.27
CA ASP A 101 19.38 4.82 8.54
C ASP A 101 19.10 6.14 9.30
N ILE A 102 17.89 6.32 9.83
CA ILE A 102 17.52 7.46 10.70
C ILE A 102 18.31 7.44 12.02
N GLN A 103 18.48 6.28 12.65
CA GLN A 103 19.32 6.17 13.84
C GLN A 103 20.78 6.52 13.53
N LYS A 104 21.32 6.06 12.40
CA LYS A 104 22.69 6.37 11.97
C LYS A 104 22.87 7.86 11.67
N SER A 105 21.91 8.50 10.99
CA SER A 105 21.96 9.94 10.73
C SER A 105 21.85 10.78 12.01
N ASN A 106 21.00 10.37 12.96
CA ASN A 106 20.88 11.04 14.26
C ASN A 106 22.13 10.85 15.13
N LEU A 107 22.76 9.67 15.06
CA LEU A 107 24.01 9.39 15.76
C LEU A 107 25.19 10.20 15.19
N LEU A 108 25.25 10.39 13.87
CA LEU A 108 26.26 11.23 13.21
C LEU A 108 26.07 12.72 13.55
N ARG A 109 24.83 13.21 13.57
CA ARG A 109 24.51 14.58 13.95
C ARG A 109 24.84 14.88 15.42
N GLY A 110 24.59 13.93 16.33
CA GLY A 110 25.03 14.06 17.73
C GLY A 110 26.54 13.91 17.95
N LYS A 111 27.27 13.37 16.96
CA LYS A 111 28.73 13.26 16.99
C LYS A 111 29.41 14.52 16.44
N GLU A 112 28.78 15.24 15.50
CA GLU A 112 29.22 16.56 15.05
C GLU A 112 29.13 17.61 16.17
N ASP A 113 28.12 17.53 17.05
CA ASP A 113 27.99 18.42 18.21
C ASP A 113 28.94 18.05 19.39
N ALA A 114 29.58 16.87 19.35
CA ALA A 114 30.36 16.34 20.48
C ALA A 114 31.84 16.02 20.15
N MET A 115 32.30 16.24 18.91
CA MET A 115 33.62 15.77 18.48
C MET A 115 34.44 16.88 17.81
N ASP A 116 34.71 17.93 18.60
CA ASP A 116 35.92 18.76 18.49
C ASP A 116 37.08 18.17 19.34
N SER A 117 37.00 16.89 19.73
CA SER A 117 38.12 16.21 20.40
C SER A 117 38.12 14.70 20.20
N LEU A 118 39.34 14.20 19.97
CA LEU A 118 39.83 12.81 20.00
C LEU A 118 39.50 11.87 18.83
N ARG A 119 40.51 11.75 17.95
CA ARG A 119 40.90 10.48 17.28
C ARG A 119 40.72 9.29 18.22
N ASP A 120 40.02 8.25 17.78
CA ASP A 120 40.63 6.93 17.63
C ASP A 120 39.78 5.98 16.79
N GLY A 121 40.45 5.04 16.12
CA GLY A 121 39.84 4.07 15.21
C GLY A 121 38.91 3.08 15.93
N ALA A 122 37.78 2.78 15.30
CA ALA A 122 36.94 1.65 15.70
C ALA A 122 36.48 0.92 14.44
N CYS A 123 36.85 -0.36 14.37
CA CYS A 123 36.48 -1.33 13.35
C CYS A 123 34.96 -1.33 13.11
N GLU A 124 34.57 -1.24 11.83
CA GLU A 124 33.18 -1.47 11.45
C GLU A 124 32.79 -2.92 11.79
N PRO A 125 31.64 -3.14 12.45
CA PRO A 125 31.18 -4.49 12.74
C PRO A 125 30.73 -5.17 11.44
N PRO A 126 30.95 -6.50 11.31
CA PRO A 126 30.61 -7.22 10.10
C PRO A 126 29.09 -7.12 9.86
N HIS A 127 28.73 -6.60 8.68
CA HIS A 127 27.36 -6.54 8.19
C HIS A 127 26.80 -7.97 8.03
N SER A 128 26.26 -8.54 9.10
CA SER A 128 25.38 -9.71 8.97
C SER A 128 24.11 -9.25 8.25
N GLY A 129 24.05 -9.53 6.95
CA GLY A 129 22.94 -9.15 6.09
C GLY A 129 21.66 -9.80 6.60
N THR A 130 20.76 -9.00 7.18
CA THR A 130 19.47 -9.50 7.63
C THR A 130 18.71 -10.07 6.43
N MET A 131 18.52 -11.38 6.41
CA MET A 131 17.81 -12.10 5.37
C MET A 131 16.33 -12.15 5.75
N VAL A 132 15.46 -11.66 4.87
CA VAL A 132 14.03 -11.55 5.15
C VAL A 132 13.27 -12.39 4.16
N ARG A 133 12.40 -13.26 4.66
CA ARG A 133 11.61 -14.19 3.85
C ARG A 133 10.25 -13.60 3.52
N ALA A 134 9.91 -13.64 2.24
CA ALA A 134 8.59 -13.35 1.69
C ALA A 134 7.93 -14.68 1.33
N VAL A 135 6.75 -14.94 1.87
CA VAL A 135 6.04 -16.22 1.72
C VAL A 135 4.99 -16.08 0.64
N TYR A 136 4.95 -17.02 -0.31
CA TYR A 136 3.95 -17.05 -1.36
C TYR A 136 2.52 -17.09 -0.79
N ILE A 137 1.64 -16.23 -1.29
CA ILE A 137 0.24 -16.14 -0.86
C ILE A 137 -0.76 -16.35 -2.01
N GLY A 138 -0.32 -16.33 -3.27
CA GLY A 138 -1.18 -16.59 -4.42
C GLY A 138 -0.63 -16.06 -5.73
N SER A 139 -1.29 -16.44 -6.82
CA SER A 139 -1.05 -16.02 -8.20
C SER A 139 -2.02 -14.93 -8.65
N GLU A 140 -1.87 -14.47 -9.88
CA GLU A 140 -2.83 -13.56 -10.52
C GLU A 140 -4.24 -14.15 -10.58
N LEU A 141 -4.37 -15.43 -10.89
CA LEU A 141 -5.67 -16.12 -10.90
C LEU A 141 -6.27 -16.13 -9.49
N ASP A 142 -5.46 -16.44 -8.48
CA ASP A 142 -5.91 -16.42 -7.09
C ASP A 142 -6.40 -15.03 -6.68
N LEU A 143 -5.75 -13.96 -7.15
CA LEU A 143 -6.20 -12.60 -6.86
C LEU A 143 -7.60 -12.31 -7.43
N VAL A 144 -7.99 -12.92 -8.55
CA VAL A 144 -9.34 -12.72 -9.13
C VAL A 144 -10.42 -13.46 -8.33
N TYR A 145 -10.12 -14.66 -7.86
CA TYR A 145 -11.13 -15.54 -7.24
C TYR A 145 -11.12 -15.53 -5.70
N ASN A 146 -10.04 -15.09 -5.07
CA ASN A 146 -9.86 -15.16 -3.62
C ASN A 146 -10.06 -13.79 -2.97
N ALA A 147 -11.22 -13.62 -2.31
CA ALA A 147 -11.58 -12.39 -1.60
C ALA A 147 -10.60 -12.04 -0.44
N ASP A 148 -10.00 -13.03 0.22
CA ASP A 148 -9.03 -12.78 1.29
C ASP A 148 -7.72 -12.24 0.74
N LEU A 149 -7.28 -12.76 -0.40
CA LEU A 149 -6.09 -12.26 -1.11
C LEU A 149 -6.31 -10.84 -1.63
N GLN A 150 -7.49 -10.59 -2.22
CA GLN A 150 -7.91 -9.24 -2.61
C GLN A 150 -7.83 -8.31 -1.41
N LYS A 151 -8.48 -8.68 -0.29
CA LYS A 151 -8.46 -7.85 0.92
C LYS A 151 -7.04 -7.56 1.39
N LYS A 152 -6.11 -8.52 1.35
CA LYS A 152 -4.70 -8.29 1.73
C LYS A 152 -3.96 -7.34 0.80
N VAL A 153 -4.18 -7.47 -0.51
CA VAL A 153 -3.53 -6.63 -1.54
C VAL A 153 -4.11 -5.21 -1.55
N PHE A 154 -5.44 -5.07 -1.43
CA PHE A 154 -6.15 -3.79 -1.47
C PHE A 154 -6.16 -3.03 -0.14
N ARG A 155 -6.14 -3.70 1.03
CA ARG A 155 -6.13 -3.02 2.35
C ARG A 155 -4.98 -2.04 2.53
N ASN A 156 -3.86 -2.27 1.85
CA ASN A 156 -2.71 -1.39 1.95
C ASN A 156 -2.92 -0.07 1.20
N GLY A 157 -3.84 0.00 0.22
CA GLY A 157 -4.20 1.25 -0.47
C GLY A 157 -5.49 1.92 0.05
N GLU A 158 -6.39 1.18 0.72
CA GLU A 158 -7.74 1.70 1.07
C GLU A 158 -7.81 2.59 2.32
N LYS A 159 -6.72 2.78 3.08
CA LYS A 159 -6.77 3.51 4.36
C LYS A 159 -7.16 4.99 4.27
N ARG A 160 -7.28 5.61 3.08
CA ARG A 160 -7.56 7.06 2.98
C ARG A 160 -8.82 7.48 2.23
N GLY A 161 -9.45 6.65 1.41
CA GLY A 161 -10.48 7.14 0.46
C GLY A 161 -11.95 6.86 0.80
N SER A 162 -12.25 5.69 1.37
CA SER A 162 -13.64 5.18 1.34
C SER A 162 -14.49 5.58 2.56
N PHE A 163 -13.93 5.59 3.77
CA PHE A 163 -14.72 5.89 4.97
C PHE A 163 -15.12 7.37 5.06
N VAL A 164 -14.21 8.28 4.71
CA VAL A 164 -14.47 9.73 4.77
C VAL A 164 -15.48 10.15 3.71
N SER A 165 -15.39 9.61 2.49
CA SER A 165 -16.35 9.88 1.42
C SER A 165 -17.73 9.31 1.72
N THR A 166 -17.82 8.11 2.33
CA THR A 166 -19.09 7.51 2.74
C THR A 166 -19.75 8.28 3.90
N LEU A 167 -18.96 8.75 4.87
CA LEU A 167 -19.46 9.59 5.97
C LEU A 167 -19.94 10.96 5.48
N ILE A 168 -19.19 11.61 4.59
CA ILE A 168 -19.57 12.91 4.00
C ILE A 168 -20.83 12.74 3.13
N GLY A 169 -20.89 11.69 2.30
CA GLY A 169 -22.08 11.38 1.49
C GLY A 169 -23.32 11.12 2.35
N GLY A 170 -23.17 10.36 3.44
CA GLY A 170 -24.24 10.11 4.41
C GLY A 170 -24.72 11.39 5.11
N ALA A 171 -23.79 12.27 5.53
CA ALA A 171 -24.13 13.53 6.17
C ALA A 171 -24.88 14.49 5.23
N VAL A 172 -24.46 14.58 3.97
CA VAL A 172 -25.13 15.42 2.95
C VAL A 172 -26.54 14.90 2.64
N PHE A 173 -26.71 13.58 2.54
CA PHE A 173 -28.03 12.96 2.34
C PHE A 173 -28.97 13.24 3.52
N PHE A 174 -28.48 13.10 4.75
CA PHE A 174 -29.26 13.36 5.96
C PHE A 174 -29.67 14.84 6.09
N LEU A 175 -28.76 15.77 5.79
CA LEU A 175 -29.07 17.20 5.77
C LEU A 175 -30.13 17.56 4.71
N SER A 176 -30.02 16.96 3.53
CA SER A 176 -30.98 17.16 2.44
C SER A 176 -32.37 16.64 2.82
N PHE A 177 -32.45 15.50 3.50
CA PHE A 177 -33.70 14.94 3.99
C PHE A 177 -34.36 15.83 5.05
N ILE A 178 -33.57 16.36 6.00
CA ILE A 178 -34.07 17.30 7.02
C ILE A 178 -34.64 18.56 6.36
N LEU A 179 -33.92 19.15 5.41
CA LEU A 179 -34.39 20.33 4.67
C LEU A 179 -35.71 20.07 3.96
N LEU A 180 -35.83 18.94 3.26
CA LEU A 180 -37.05 18.56 2.55
C LEU A 180 -38.23 18.36 3.52
N PHE A 181 -37.98 17.77 4.68
CA PHE A 181 -38.99 17.63 5.73
C PHE A 181 -39.47 18.99 6.25
N PHE A 182 -38.57 19.94 6.50
CA PHE A 182 -38.93 21.31 6.89
C PHE A 182 -39.77 22.01 5.80
N PHE A 183 -39.40 21.88 4.52
CA PHE A 183 -40.19 22.43 3.42
C PHE A 183 -41.61 21.85 3.38
N MET A 184 -41.75 20.55 3.58
CA MET A 184 -43.07 19.90 3.64
C MET A 184 -43.90 20.44 4.81
N VAL A 185 -43.34 20.53 6.02
CA VAL A 185 -44.05 21.06 7.19
C VAL A 185 -44.46 22.53 6.97
N CYS A 186 -43.57 23.36 6.44
CA CYS A 186 -43.90 24.76 6.11
C CYS A 186 -45.00 24.86 5.05
N PHE A 187 -44.94 24.03 4.01
CA PHE A 187 -45.96 23.98 2.97
C PHE A 187 -47.34 23.62 3.54
N PHE A 188 -47.41 22.56 4.37
CA PHE A 188 -48.66 22.17 5.03
C PHE A 188 -49.16 23.25 6.00
N TYR A 189 -48.27 23.91 6.74
CA TYR A 189 -48.64 25.00 7.63
C TYR A 189 -49.26 26.19 6.88
N ILE A 190 -48.67 26.59 5.75
CA ILE A 190 -49.20 27.65 4.89
C ILE A 190 -50.56 27.23 4.30
N LEU A 191 -50.66 26.00 3.80
CA LEU A 191 -51.91 25.47 3.24
C LEU A 191 -53.03 25.46 4.30
N LEU A 192 -52.73 25.01 5.52
CA LEU A 192 -53.67 25.00 6.64
C LEU A 192 -54.12 26.42 7.02
N ARG A 193 -53.18 27.38 7.05
CA ARG A 193 -53.49 28.80 7.26
C ARG A 193 -54.44 29.33 6.19
N PHE A 194 -54.21 29.00 4.92
CA PHE A 194 -55.09 29.40 3.82
C PHE A 194 -56.49 28.80 3.95
N VAL A 195 -56.61 27.52 4.32
CA VAL A 195 -57.92 26.86 4.51
C VAL A 195 -58.67 27.42 5.73
N LEU A 196 -57.97 27.81 6.79
CA LEU A 196 -58.60 28.39 8.00
C LEU A 196 -58.97 29.88 7.86
N LEU A 197 -58.37 30.59 6.90
CA LEU A 197 -58.65 32.00 6.63
C LEU A 197 -59.61 32.22 5.45
N ALA A 198 -59.94 31.16 4.70
CA ALA A 198 -60.96 31.13 3.65
C ALA A 198 -62.32 30.70 4.21
#